data_AF-A0A7S3W6D9-F1
#
_entry.id   AF-A0A7S3W6D9-F1
#
_cell.length_a   1.000
_cell.length_b   1.000
_cell.length_c   1.000
_cell.angle_alpha   90.00
_cell.angle_beta   90.00
_cell.angle_gamma   90.00
#
_symmetry.space_group_name_H-M   'P 1'
#
loop_
_entity.id
_entity.type
_entity.pdbx_description
1 polymer ?
#
loop_
_entity_poly.entity_id
_entity_poly.type
_entity_poly.pdbx_seq_one_letter_code
_entity_poly.pdbx_strand_id
1 'polypeptide(L)'
;ALPPGLPPIGASPDAIVRWPDGSVEPFEAKNHAPFATCRAPQPCFEVRDPGPFDGVAVWHVPQLYLHMLCLGEACSSALFLSCSATKGANLFRLRRDTQLQGLVLKFVARFADRHGAGQPPPPPDHFWGCREYASLLEGLSRASREAVELVAHIPHAEIQRGPE
;
A
#
# COMPACT_ATOMS: atom_id res chain seq x y z
N ALA A 1 18.38 -8.76 7.93
CA ALA A 1 18.20 -10.17 7.52
C ALA A 1 16.71 -10.49 7.48
N LEU A 2 16.26 -11.32 6.54
CA LEU A 2 14.85 -11.75 6.47
C LEU A 2 14.51 -12.67 7.66
N PRO A 3 13.26 -12.68 8.15
CA PRO A 3 12.85 -13.59 9.21
C PRO A 3 12.92 -15.06 8.74
N PRO A 4 13.27 -16.00 9.64
CA PRO A 4 13.23 -17.43 9.32
C PRO A 4 11.79 -17.88 9.01
N GLY A 5 11.64 -18.86 8.12
CA GLY A 5 10.32 -19.38 7.73
C GLY A 5 9.53 -18.49 6.78
N LEU A 6 10.11 -17.38 6.30
CA LEU A 6 9.49 -16.57 5.26
C LEU A 6 9.50 -17.35 3.93
N PRO A 7 8.34 -17.58 3.28
CA PRO A 7 8.31 -18.21 1.97
C PRO A 7 8.93 -17.29 0.91
N PRO A 8 9.18 -17.78 -0.32
CA PRO A 8 9.44 -16.91 -1.44
C PRO A 8 8.32 -15.87 -1.57
N ILE A 9 8.69 -14.59 -1.55
CA ILE A 9 7.79 -13.46 -1.69
C ILE A 9 8.27 -12.59 -2.84
N GLY A 10 7.32 -11.99 -3.55
CA GLY A 10 7.58 -11.05 -4.62
C GLY A 10 6.64 -9.86 -4.51
N ALA A 11 6.93 -8.85 -5.31
CA ALA A 11 6.15 -7.63 -5.39
C ALA A 11 6.12 -7.16 -6.84
N SER A 12 5.04 -6.50 -7.24
CA SER A 12 4.84 -6.05 -8.61
C SER A 12 4.36 -4.60 -8.58
N PRO A 13 5.27 -3.64 -8.34
CA PRO A 13 4.89 -2.23 -8.42
C PRO A 13 4.45 -1.90 -9.85
N ASP A 14 3.55 -0.94 -10.01
CA ASP A 14 3.06 -0.50 -11.33
C ASP A 14 4.20 0.08 -12.19
N ALA A 15 5.20 0.70 -11.56
CA ALA A 15 6.43 1.12 -12.22
C ALA A 15 7.62 1.19 -11.24
N ILE A 16 8.82 1.38 -11.78
CA ILE A 16 10.04 1.70 -11.02
C ILE A 16 10.57 3.03 -11.53
N VAL A 17 10.69 4.01 -10.63
CA VAL A 17 11.34 5.29 -10.91
C VAL A 17 12.83 5.15 -10.62
N ARG A 18 13.66 5.57 -11.57
CA ARG A 18 15.12 5.64 -11.43
C ARG A 18 15.54 7.09 -11.41
N TRP A 19 16.18 7.51 -10.34
CA TRP A 19 16.63 8.89 -10.16
C TRP A 19 18.07 9.08 -10.67
N PRO A 20 18.46 10.30 -11.07
CA PRO A 20 19.82 10.58 -11.54
C PRO A 20 20.93 10.28 -10.52
N ASP A 21 20.61 10.30 -9.23
CA ASP A 21 21.53 9.96 -8.14
C ASP A 21 21.73 8.44 -7.93
N GLY A 22 21.08 7.62 -8.77
CA GLY A 22 21.15 6.15 -8.71
C GLY A 22 20.15 5.52 -7.75
N SER A 23 19.40 6.31 -6.98
CA SER A 23 18.32 5.78 -6.13
C SER A 23 17.13 5.29 -6.97
N VAL A 24 16.36 4.37 -6.39
CA VAL A 24 15.17 3.81 -7.02
C VAL A 24 13.97 3.88 -6.08
N GLU A 25 12.79 4.14 -6.63
CA GLU A 25 11.52 4.11 -5.89
C GLU A 25 10.51 3.26 -6.68
N PRO A 26 9.79 2.32 -6.03
CA PRO A 26 8.62 1.73 -6.65
C PRO A 26 7.50 2.76 -6.72
N PHE A 27 6.70 2.68 -7.76
CA PHE A 27 5.52 3.51 -7.99
C PHE A 27 4.28 2.63 -7.99
N GLU A 28 3.31 2.98 -7.15
CA GLU A 28 2.01 2.33 -7.05
C GLU A 28 0.90 3.34 -7.35
N ALA A 29 0.01 3.04 -8.29
CA ALA A 29 -1.13 3.86 -8.64
C ALA A 29 -2.45 3.19 -8.25
N LYS A 30 -3.26 3.91 -7.46
CA LYS A 30 -4.63 3.52 -7.15
C LYS A 30 -5.60 4.45 -7.87
N ASN A 31 -6.28 3.90 -8.87
CA ASN A 31 -7.36 4.57 -9.57
C ASN A 31 -8.68 4.30 -8.85
N HIS A 32 -9.34 5.36 -8.36
CA HIS A 32 -10.60 5.27 -7.64
C HIS A 32 -11.77 5.29 -8.61
N ALA A 33 -12.59 4.24 -8.56
CA ALA A 33 -13.80 4.18 -9.37
C ALA A 33 -14.79 5.26 -8.92
N PRO A 34 -15.39 6.05 -9.84
CA PRO A 34 -16.38 7.06 -9.52
C PRO A 34 -17.78 6.46 -9.33
N PHE A 35 -17.89 5.14 -9.16
CA PHE A 35 -19.14 4.42 -9.07
C PHE A 35 -19.27 3.76 -7.70
N ALA A 36 -20.43 3.90 -7.09
CA ALA A 36 -20.78 3.25 -5.84
C ALA A 36 -22.16 2.61 -5.93
N THR A 37 -22.41 1.66 -5.02
CA THR A 37 -23.77 1.17 -4.78
C THR A 37 -24.54 2.19 -3.95
N CYS A 38 -25.72 2.57 -4.43
CA CYS A 38 -26.67 3.37 -3.67
C CYS A 38 -27.06 2.65 -2.38
N ARG A 39 -27.28 3.40 -1.29
CA ARG A 39 -27.92 2.87 -0.06
C ARG A 39 -29.46 2.94 -0.15
N ALA A 40 -30.03 2.56 -1.29
CA ALA A 40 -31.47 2.52 -1.50
C ALA A 40 -32.03 1.09 -1.24
N PRO A 41 -33.32 0.93 -0.91
CA PRO A 41 -33.94 -0.38 -0.72
C PRO A 41 -33.84 -1.31 -1.95
N GLN A 42 -33.76 -0.72 -3.14
CA GLN A 42 -33.46 -1.42 -4.39
C GLN A 42 -32.02 -1.10 -4.80
N PRO A 43 -31.23 -2.10 -5.26
CA PRO A 43 -29.86 -1.87 -5.69
C PRO A 43 -29.85 -0.92 -6.91
N CYS A 44 -29.26 0.25 -6.74
CA CYS A 44 -28.90 1.14 -7.84
C CYS A 44 -27.41 1.48 -7.81
N PHE A 45 -26.88 1.92 -8.96
CA PHE A 45 -25.56 2.51 -9.06
C PHE A 45 -25.68 4.03 -8.99
N GLU A 46 -24.79 4.65 -8.22
CA GLU A 46 -24.63 6.11 -8.16
C GLU A 46 -23.23 6.50 -8.62
N VAL A 47 -23.12 7.69 -9.20
CA VAL A 47 -21.81 8.32 -9.40
C VAL A 47 -21.40 8.96 -8.08
N ARG A 48 -20.36 8.39 -7.47
CA ARG A 48 -19.72 8.91 -6.27
C ARG A 48 -18.22 8.75 -6.46
N ASP A 49 -17.53 9.87 -6.66
CA ASP A 49 -16.07 9.91 -6.81
C ASP A 49 -15.45 10.27 -5.45
N PRO A 50 -15.00 9.29 -4.64
CA PRO A 50 -14.47 9.56 -3.31
C PRO A 50 -13.02 10.07 -3.34
N GLY A 51 -12.35 10.02 -4.50
CA GLY A 51 -10.95 10.40 -4.63
C GLY A 51 -10.74 11.87 -5.07
N PRO A 52 -9.46 12.25 -5.29
CA PRO A 52 -8.29 11.52 -4.80
C PRO A 52 -8.28 11.58 -3.26
N PHE A 53 -7.75 10.54 -2.61
CA PHE A 53 -7.60 10.57 -1.15
C PHE A 53 -6.45 11.50 -0.73
N ASP A 54 -6.59 12.13 0.43
CA ASP A 54 -5.62 13.07 1.02
C ASP A 54 -4.53 12.39 1.86
N GLY A 55 -4.45 11.06 1.79
CA GLY A 55 -3.42 10.28 2.46
C GLY A 55 -3.35 8.84 1.97
N VAL A 56 -2.33 8.13 2.44
CA VAL A 56 -2.15 6.71 2.19
C VAL A 56 -2.88 5.93 3.27
N ALA A 57 -3.85 5.11 2.89
CA ALA A 57 -4.55 4.27 3.87
C ALA A 57 -3.60 3.22 4.49
N VAL A 58 -3.82 2.90 5.77
CA VAL A 58 -2.95 2.02 6.57
C VAL A 58 -2.64 0.69 5.89
N TRP A 59 -3.63 0.08 5.23
CA TRP A 59 -3.49 -1.22 4.57
C TRP A 59 -2.61 -1.19 3.31
N HIS A 60 -2.30 -0.01 2.75
CA HIS A 60 -1.33 0.10 1.65
C HIS A 60 0.13 0.08 2.14
N VAL A 61 0.38 0.46 3.41
CA VAL A 61 1.75 0.54 3.94
C VAL A 61 2.49 -0.80 3.85
N PRO A 62 1.91 -1.97 4.25
CA PRO A 62 2.59 -3.26 4.07
C PRO A 62 2.90 -3.59 2.61
N GLN A 63 2.01 -3.24 1.67
CA GLN A 63 2.23 -3.44 0.23
C GLN A 63 3.44 -2.64 -0.25
N LEU A 64 3.51 -1.35 0.11
CA LEU A 64 4.64 -0.48 -0.26
C LEU A 64 5.95 -0.93 0.36
N TYR A 65 5.92 -1.42 1.61
CA TYR A 65 7.08 -2.05 2.23
C TYR A 65 7.56 -3.29 1.48
N LEU A 66 6.65 -4.11 0.96
CA LEU A 66 7.03 -5.26 0.16
C LEU A 66 7.67 -4.87 -1.18
N HIS A 67 7.18 -3.81 -1.84
CA HIS A 67 7.84 -3.25 -3.02
C HIS A 67 9.28 -2.83 -2.69
N MET A 68 9.47 -1.99 -1.66
CA MET A 68 10.81 -1.53 -1.26
C MET A 68 11.75 -2.66 -0.86
N LEU A 69 11.22 -3.73 -0.25
CA LEU A 69 12.01 -4.92 0.05
C LEU A 69 12.55 -5.57 -1.22
N CYS A 70 11.71 -5.76 -2.24
CA CYS A 70 12.08 -6.44 -3.48
C CYS A 70 13.01 -5.59 -4.36
N LEU A 71 12.98 -4.26 -4.25
CA LEU A 71 13.92 -3.37 -4.94
C LEU A 71 15.30 -3.27 -4.25
N GLY A 72 15.43 -3.79 -3.03
CA GLY A 72 16.72 -3.90 -2.33
C GLY A 72 17.18 -2.63 -1.62
N GLU A 73 18.50 -2.51 -1.42
CA GLU A 73 19.11 -1.49 -0.56
C GLU A 73 19.15 -0.09 -1.18
N ALA A 74 19.15 0.01 -2.51
CA ALA A 74 19.08 1.29 -3.22
C ALA A 74 17.70 1.99 -3.08
N CYS A 75 16.72 1.32 -2.45
CA CYS A 75 15.36 1.80 -2.26
C CYS A 75 15.11 2.26 -0.82
N SER A 76 14.89 3.56 -0.64
CA SER A 76 14.64 4.19 0.67
C SER A 76 13.23 4.78 0.85
N SER A 77 12.42 4.78 -0.21
CA SER A 77 11.03 5.24 -0.17
C SER A 77 10.22 4.62 -1.32
N ALA A 78 8.90 4.77 -1.25
CA ALA A 78 7.95 4.35 -2.28
C ALA A 78 7.00 5.50 -2.64
N LEU A 79 6.68 5.60 -3.93
CA LEU A 79 5.69 6.53 -4.44
C LEU A 79 4.32 5.86 -4.51
N PHE A 80 3.29 6.58 -4.06
CA PHE A 80 1.90 6.14 -4.09
C PHE A 80 1.03 7.24 -4.69
N LEU A 81 0.39 6.95 -5.82
CA LEU A 81 -0.53 7.85 -6.49
C LEU A 81 -1.97 7.47 -6.16
N SER A 82 -2.73 8.41 -5.62
CA SER A 82 -4.18 8.30 -5.43
C SER A 82 -4.85 9.09 -6.55
N CYS A 83 -5.39 8.42 -7.56
CA CYS A 83 -5.97 9.05 -8.74
C CYS A 83 -7.50 8.94 -8.73
N SER A 84 -8.19 10.07 -8.80
CA SER A 84 -9.63 10.16 -9.05
C SER A 84 -9.92 10.14 -10.55
N ALA A 85 -11.13 9.75 -10.94
CA ALA A 85 -11.57 9.86 -12.32
C ALA A 85 -11.83 11.32 -12.74
N THR A 86 -12.36 12.15 -11.83
CA THR A 86 -12.85 13.51 -12.16
C THR A 86 -12.10 14.65 -11.48
N LYS A 87 -11.31 14.38 -10.43
CA LYS A 87 -10.75 15.44 -9.57
C LYS A 87 -9.22 15.55 -9.58
N GLY A 88 -8.53 14.76 -10.40
CA GLY A 88 -7.07 14.77 -10.45
C GLY A 88 -6.45 13.67 -9.59
N ALA A 89 -5.24 13.91 -9.08
CA ALA A 89 -4.50 12.94 -8.30
C ALA A 89 -3.64 13.58 -7.19
N ASN A 90 -3.37 12.82 -6.14
CA ASN A 90 -2.40 13.16 -5.10
C ASN A 90 -1.26 12.13 -5.15
N LEU A 91 -0.03 12.61 -5.25
CA LEU A 91 1.19 11.79 -5.19
C LEU A 91 1.80 11.89 -3.81
N PHE A 92 2.01 10.74 -3.18
CA PHE A 92 2.61 10.61 -1.87
C PHE A 92 3.93 9.88 -1.94
N ARG A 93 4.84 10.18 -1.02
CA ARG A 93 6.06 9.43 -0.77
C ARG A 93 6.05 8.86 0.64
N LEU A 94 6.16 7.54 0.74
CA LEU A 94 6.32 6.84 2.01
C LEU A 94 7.81 6.51 2.23
N ARG A 95 8.38 6.95 3.37
CA ARG A 95 9.75 6.59 3.75
C ARG A 95 9.83 5.14 4.26
N ARG A 96 10.95 4.47 3.99
CA ARG A 96 11.20 3.10 4.49
C ARG A 96 11.46 3.12 5.99
N ASP A 97 10.67 2.37 6.74
CA ASP A 97 10.97 1.98 8.12
C ASP A 97 11.36 0.49 8.13
N THR A 98 12.65 0.20 8.27
CA THR A 98 13.17 -1.17 8.25
C THR A 98 12.72 -1.98 9.46
N GLN A 99 12.46 -1.35 10.61
CA GLN A 99 12.01 -2.05 11.81
C GLN A 99 10.55 -2.48 11.65
N LEU A 100 9.69 -1.56 11.21
CA LEU A 100 8.28 -1.86 10.95
C LEU A 100 8.11 -2.82 9.78
N GLN A 101 8.90 -2.67 8.69
CA GLN A 101 8.96 -3.64 7.60
C GLN A 101 9.35 -5.04 8.12
N GLY A 102 10.31 -5.13 9.04
CA GLY A 102 10.67 -6.39 9.69
C GLY A 102 9.51 -7.03 10.48
N LEU A 103 8.72 -6.22 11.20
CA LEU A 103 7.52 -6.70 11.89
C LEU A 103 6.45 -7.20 10.92
N VAL A 104 6.21 -6.51 9.80
CA VAL A 104 5.31 -6.98 8.74
C VAL A 104 5.75 -8.37 8.28
N LEU A 105 7.03 -8.54 7.92
CA LEU A 105 7.56 -9.82 7.44
C LEU A 105 7.50 -10.92 8.50
N LYS A 106 7.69 -10.59 9.79
CA LYS A 106 7.55 -11.53 10.90
C LYS A 106 6.13 -12.13 10.93
N PHE A 107 5.11 -11.29 10.74
CA PHE A 107 3.72 -11.76 10.71
C PHE A 107 3.37 -12.53 9.44
N VAL A 108 3.94 -12.15 8.29
CA VAL A 108 3.82 -12.94 7.05
C VAL A 108 4.43 -14.34 7.23
N ALA A 109 5.63 -14.45 7.79
CA ALA A 109 6.28 -15.74 8.07
C ALA A 109 5.44 -16.60 9.03
N ARG A 110 4.94 -16.02 10.13
CA ARG A 110 4.05 -16.72 11.07
C ARG A 110 2.74 -17.19 10.43
N PHE A 111 2.19 -16.39 9.52
CA PHE A 111 0.97 -16.75 8.79
C PHE A 111 1.25 -17.91 7.83
N ALA A 112 2.33 -17.82 7.05
CA ALA A 112 2.72 -18.87 6.11
C ALA A 112 3.04 -20.20 6.78
N ASP A 113 3.69 -20.17 7.96
CA ASP A 113 3.99 -21.38 8.76
C ASP A 113 2.72 -22.13 9.18
N ARG A 114 1.67 -21.39 9.56
CA ARG A 114 0.42 -21.98 10.09
C ARG A 114 -0.64 -22.27 9.03
N HIS A 115 -0.66 -21.48 7.97
CA HIS A 115 -1.75 -21.40 6.98
C HIS A 115 -1.24 -21.43 5.54
N GLY A 116 0.00 -21.86 5.33
CA GLY A 116 0.58 -22.06 4.01
C GLY A 116 -0.03 -23.23 3.25
N ALA A 117 0.61 -23.63 2.16
CA ALA A 117 0.11 -24.67 1.26
C ALA A 117 -0.20 -25.99 2.02
N GLY A 118 -1.43 -26.49 1.85
CA GLY A 118 -1.89 -27.72 2.49
C GLY A 118 -2.39 -27.57 3.93
N GLN A 119 -2.38 -26.37 4.50
CA GLN A 119 -2.92 -26.10 5.84
C GLN A 119 -4.36 -25.56 5.78
N PRO A 120 -5.14 -25.71 6.87
CA PRO A 120 -6.47 -25.10 6.98
C PRO A 120 -6.40 -23.57 6.88
N PRO A 121 -7.47 -22.91 6.38
CA PRO A 121 -7.54 -21.45 6.36
C PRO A 121 -7.47 -20.87 7.79
N PRO A 122 -6.98 -19.62 7.94
CA PRO A 122 -7.00 -18.96 9.23
C PRO A 122 -8.44 -18.72 9.71
N PRO A 123 -8.70 -18.78 11.03
CA PRO A 123 -9.93 -18.21 11.58
C PRO A 123 -9.96 -16.68 11.34
N PRO A 124 -11.15 -16.05 11.37
CA PRO A 124 -11.26 -14.60 11.43
C PRO A 124 -10.41 -14.03 12.57
N ASP A 125 -9.87 -12.82 12.37
CA ASP A 125 -9.14 -12.09 13.40
C ASP A 125 -7.97 -12.88 14.03
N HIS A 126 -7.32 -13.75 13.24
CA HIS A 126 -6.30 -14.72 13.68
C HIS A 126 -5.23 -14.16 14.65
N PHE A 127 -4.80 -12.91 14.45
CA PHE A 127 -3.78 -12.27 15.28
C PHE A 127 -4.32 -11.26 16.30
N TRP A 128 -5.63 -11.09 16.45
CA TRP A 128 -6.24 -9.99 17.22
C TRP A 128 -5.88 -9.99 18.71
N GLY A 129 -5.73 -11.17 19.32
CA GLY A 129 -5.28 -11.30 20.72
C GLY A 129 -3.78 -11.12 20.93
N CYS A 130 -2.98 -10.94 19.86
CA CYS A 130 -1.53 -10.86 19.95
C CYS A 130 -1.07 -9.42 20.21
N ARG A 131 -0.42 -9.17 21.35
CA ARG A 131 0.11 -7.83 21.69
C ARG A 131 1.08 -7.29 20.63
N GLU A 132 1.95 -8.14 20.08
CA GLU A 132 2.87 -7.74 19.02
C GLU A 132 2.13 -7.34 17.72
N TYR A 133 0.95 -7.92 17.47
CA TYR A 133 0.13 -7.57 16.31
C TYR A 133 -0.55 -6.21 16.53
N ALA A 134 -1.03 -5.94 17.74
CA ALA A 134 -1.52 -4.62 18.11
C ALA A 134 -0.42 -3.55 17.90
N SER A 135 0.81 -3.80 18.35
CA SER A 135 1.95 -2.90 18.10
C SER A 135 2.27 -2.75 16.61
N LEU A 136 2.12 -3.81 15.79
CA LEU A 136 2.24 -3.69 14.33
C LEU A 136 1.16 -2.75 13.77
N LEU A 137 -0.11 -2.92 14.16
CA LEU A 137 -1.22 -2.07 13.69
C LEU A 137 -1.01 -0.60 14.07
N GLU A 138 -0.56 -0.33 15.31
CA GLU A 138 -0.19 1.01 15.76
C GLU A 138 0.95 1.59 14.91
N GLY A 139 2.00 0.81 14.67
CA GLY A 139 3.14 1.21 13.83
C GLY A 139 2.72 1.53 12.40
N LEU A 140 1.87 0.70 11.78
CA LEU A 140 1.35 0.94 10.43
C LEU A 140 0.46 2.18 10.37
N SER A 141 -0.39 2.38 11.39
CA SER A 141 -1.22 3.58 11.53
C SER A 141 -0.37 4.83 11.65
N ARG A 142 0.68 4.79 12.48
CA ARG A 142 1.66 5.87 12.62
C ARG A 142 2.37 6.16 11.30
N ALA A 143 2.91 5.13 10.63
CA ALA A 143 3.60 5.27 9.36
C ALA A 143 2.69 5.94 8.30
N SER A 144 1.42 5.55 8.23
CA SER A 144 0.45 6.14 7.28
C SER A 144 0.20 7.63 7.47
N ARG A 145 0.48 8.17 8.67
CA ARG A 145 0.24 9.57 9.04
C ARG A 145 1.52 10.40 9.08
N GLU A 146 2.62 9.82 9.53
CA GLU A 146 3.86 10.54 9.88
C GLU A 146 5.01 10.28 8.90
N ALA A 147 5.03 9.11 8.25
CA ALA A 147 6.10 8.75 7.30
C ALA A 147 5.71 9.02 5.84
N VAL A 148 4.53 9.61 5.63
CA VAL A 148 3.96 9.93 4.33
C VAL A 148 4.06 11.43 4.09
N GLU A 149 4.71 11.79 2.99
CA GLU A 149 4.80 13.16 2.48
C GLU A 149 3.87 13.31 1.27
N LEU A 150 3.08 14.39 1.21
CA LEU A 150 2.42 14.79 -0.04
C LEU A 150 3.46 15.46 -0.94
N VAL A 151 3.83 14.79 -2.03
CA VAL A 151 4.83 15.27 -3.00
C VAL A 151 4.21 16.24 -3.99
N ALA A 152 3.01 15.92 -4.48
CA ALA A 152 2.33 16.73 -5.47
C ALA A 152 0.82 16.54 -5.43
N HIS A 153 0.10 17.63 -5.69
CA HIS A 153 -1.28 17.60 -6.16
C HIS A 153 -1.26 17.82 -7.67
N ILE A 154 -1.92 16.95 -8.42
CA ILE A 154 -2.01 17.00 -9.88
C ILE A 154 -3.46 17.34 -10.25
N PRO A 155 -3.74 18.54 -10.79
CA PRO A 155 -5.07 18.92 -11.24
C PRO A 155 -5.61 17.96 -12.30
N HIS A 156 -6.94 17.79 -12.33
CA HIS A 156 -7.61 16.92 -13.31
C HIS A 156 -7.20 17.22 -14.77
N ALA A 157 -7.08 18.50 -15.11
CA ALA A 157 -6.75 18.97 -16.45
C ALA A 157 -5.34 18.56 -16.92
N GLU A 158 -4.44 18.21 -16.00
CA GLU A 158 -3.06 17.81 -16.30
C GLU A 158 -2.90 16.29 -16.44
N ILE A 159 -3.97 15.51 -16.20
CA ILE A 159 -3.92 14.05 -16.32
C ILE A 159 -4.29 13.63 -17.73
N GLN A 160 -3.32 13.06 -18.45
CA GLN A 160 -3.57 12.38 -19.72
C GLN A 160 -4.38 11.10 -19.48
N ARG A 161 -5.61 11.03 -20.04
CA ARG A 161 -6.54 9.88 -19.89
C ARG A 161 -6.57 8.95 -21.10
N GLY A 162 -5.99 9.38 -22.21
CA GLY A 162 -5.92 8.63 -23.46
C GLY A 162 -4.76 9.13 -24.30
N PRO A 163 -4.36 8.37 -25.33
CA PRO A 163 -3.41 8.85 -26.32
C PRO A 163 -3.97 10.12 -26.98
N GLU A 164 -3.08 11.08 -27.25
CA GLU A 164 -3.33 12.11 -28.25
C GLU A 164 -3.30 11.50 -29.65
#